data_AF-A0A4Y5UHF0-F1
#
_entry.id   AF-A0A4Y5UHF0-F1
#
_cell.length_a   1.000
_cell.length_b   1.000
_cell.length_c   1.000
_cell.angle_alpha   90.00
_cell.angle_beta   90.00
_cell.angle_gamma   90.00
#
_symmetry.space_group_name_H-M   'P 1'
#
loop_
_entity.id
_entity.type
_entity.pdbx_description
1 polymer ?
#
loop_
_entity_poly.entity_id
_entity_poly.type
_entity_poly.pdbx_seq_one_letter_code
_entity_poly.pdbx_strand_id
1 'polypeptide(L)'
;MKVTLAFLVLFGILGVSLAWNACTKQSDCEEDECCLDNLFFKTPYCEKRYGAGQRCSATAVYKEEKDLYYLTCPCVPMYECLGKGSLDENGNTVMKNPKCIMPTL
;
A
#
# COMPACT_ATOMS: atom_id res chain seq x y z
N MET A 1 2.39 17.87 -39.74
CA MET A 1 2.83 18.28 -38.38
C MET A 1 1.76 18.11 -37.28
N LYS A 2 0.71 17.28 -37.47
CA LYS A 2 -0.31 17.02 -36.43
C LYS A 2 -0.34 15.57 -35.97
N VAL A 3 0.04 14.64 -36.85
CA VAL A 3 0.04 13.19 -36.60
C VAL A 3 1.23 12.76 -35.72
N THR A 4 2.36 13.46 -35.81
CA THR A 4 3.56 13.17 -34.99
C THR A 4 3.39 13.51 -33.52
N LEU A 5 2.54 14.49 -33.17
CA LEU A 5 2.27 14.84 -31.77
C LEU A 5 1.40 13.78 -31.07
N ALA A 6 0.46 13.16 -31.80
CA ALA A 6 -0.46 12.17 -31.23
C ALA A 6 0.25 10.89 -30.78
N PHE A 7 1.30 10.46 -31.51
CA PHE A 7 2.08 9.28 -31.16
C PHE A 7 2.97 9.48 -29.92
N LEU A 8 3.49 10.70 -29.68
CA LEU A 8 4.30 11.00 -28.49
C LEU A 8 3.48 11.00 -27.19
N VAL A 9 2.20 11.38 -27.25
CA VAL A 9 1.30 11.34 -26.09
C VAL A 9 0.91 9.89 -25.74
N LEU A 10 0.74 9.03 -26.74
CA LEU A 10 0.42 7.61 -26.53
C LEU A 10 1.57 6.80 -25.94
N PHE A 11 2.84 7.13 -26.27
CA PHE A 11 4.01 6.47 -25.66
C PHE A 11 4.33 6.96 -24.24
N GLY A 12 3.85 8.13 -23.83
CA GLY A 12 4.01 8.62 -22.46
C GLY A 12 3.16 7.87 -21.41
N ILE A 13 2.16 7.10 -21.85
CA ILE A 13 1.20 6.40 -20.96
C ILE A 13 1.57 4.91 -20.80
N LEU A 14 2.49 4.38 -21.61
CA LEU A 14 2.85 2.95 -21.63
C LEU A 14 4.09 2.62 -20.78
N GLY A 15 4.46 3.50 -19.85
CA GLY A 15 5.66 3.35 -19.01
C GLY A 15 5.48 2.53 -17.74
N VAL A 16 4.33 1.90 -17.48
CA VAL A 16 4.13 1.12 -16.24
C VAL A 16 4.42 -0.35 -16.52
N SER A 17 5.69 -0.67 -16.36
CA SER A 17 6.23 -2.01 -16.53
C SER A 17 5.67 -2.93 -15.44
N LEU A 18 4.94 -3.96 -15.86
CA LEU A 18 4.46 -5.11 -15.09
C LEU A 18 5.64 -6.00 -14.63
N ALA A 19 6.57 -5.44 -13.88
CA ALA A 19 7.58 -6.21 -13.15
C ALA A 19 7.25 -6.09 -11.66
N TRP A 20 7.55 -7.16 -10.93
CA TRP A 20 7.62 -7.18 -9.47
C TRP A 20 8.68 -6.16 -9.06
N ASN A 21 8.29 -4.88 -9.02
CA ASN A 21 9.23 -3.76 -9.02
C ASN A 21 9.84 -3.69 -7.64
N ALA A 22 11.12 -4.07 -7.55
CA ALA A 22 11.92 -3.71 -6.40
C ALA A 22 11.85 -2.19 -6.25
N CYS A 23 11.67 -1.72 -5.02
CA CYS A 23 11.52 -0.31 -4.73
C CYS A 23 12.54 0.11 -3.66
N THR A 24 12.87 1.40 -3.65
CA THR A 24 13.75 1.98 -2.63
C THR A 24 13.03 3.00 -1.75
N LYS A 25 11.92 3.55 -2.25
CA LYS A 25 11.13 4.61 -1.61
C LYS A 25 9.67 4.58 -2.10
N GLN A 26 8.73 5.27 -1.44
CA GLN A 26 7.29 5.22 -1.80
C GLN A 26 7.03 5.74 -3.21
N SER A 27 7.74 6.79 -3.63
CA SER A 27 7.57 7.39 -4.96
C SER A 27 8.01 6.52 -6.14
N ASP A 28 8.61 5.35 -5.87
CA ASP A 28 8.93 4.36 -6.91
C ASP A 28 7.70 3.49 -7.27
N CYS A 29 6.63 3.54 -6.48
CA CYS A 29 5.41 2.75 -6.65
C CYS A 29 4.21 3.64 -7.03
N GLU A 30 3.16 3.02 -7.57
CA GLU A 30 1.91 3.71 -7.91
C GLU A 30 1.17 4.21 -6.65
N GLU A 31 0.23 5.15 -6.81
CA GLU A 31 -0.53 5.72 -5.67
C GLU A 31 -1.33 4.67 -4.88
N ASP A 32 -1.77 3.60 -5.54
CA ASP A 32 -2.48 2.48 -4.93
C ASP A 32 -1.54 1.38 -4.41
N GLU A 33 -0.23 1.62 -4.43
CA GLU A 33 0.83 0.72 -3.97
C GLU A 33 1.63 1.32 -2.82
N CYS A 34 2.33 0.46 -2.10
CA CYS A 34 3.32 0.87 -1.12
C CYS A 34 4.64 0.14 -1.38
N CYS A 35 5.76 0.84 -1.18
CA CYS A 35 7.05 0.17 -1.12
C CYS A 35 7.15 -0.60 0.20
N LEU A 36 7.14 -1.93 0.11
CA LEU A 36 7.07 -2.85 1.24
C LEU A 36 8.38 -3.61 1.41
N ASP A 37 8.95 -3.53 2.61
CA ASP A 37 10.04 -4.37 3.08
C ASP A 37 9.49 -5.33 4.14
N ASN A 38 9.45 -6.62 3.80
CA ASN A 38 9.01 -7.65 4.72
C ASN A 38 10.15 -8.62 5.02
N LEU A 39 10.01 -9.36 6.11
CA LEU A 39 11.06 -10.28 6.58
C LEU A 39 11.29 -11.49 5.65
N PHE A 40 10.45 -11.68 4.62
CA PHE A 40 10.47 -12.86 3.75
C PHE A 40 11.19 -12.62 2.42
N PHE A 41 11.16 -11.40 1.89
CA PHE A 41 11.84 -11.05 0.64
C PHE A 41 13.15 -10.31 0.92
N LYS A 42 14.16 -10.56 0.08
CA LYS A 42 15.50 -9.96 0.24
C LYS A 42 15.54 -8.47 -0.11
N THR A 43 14.60 -8.00 -0.92
CA THR A 43 14.53 -6.61 -1.39
C THR A 43 13.12 -6.08 -1.23
N PRO A 44 12.97 -4.80 -0.86
CA PRO A 44 11.67 -4.16 -0.83
C PRO A 44 11.04 -4.17 -2.22
N TYR A 45 9.72 -4.26 -2.29
CA TYR A 45 8.98 -4.31 -3.54
C TYR A 45 7.65 -3.56 -3.44
N CYS A 46 7.13 -3.10 -4.58
CA CYS A 46 5.82 -2.49 -4.64
C CYS A 46 4.73 -3.54 -4.43
N GLU A 47 3.91 -3.33 -3.42
CA GLU A 47 2.79 -4.19 -3.06
C GLU A 47 1.50 -3.36 -3.04
N LYS A 48 0.38 -3.97 -3.43
CA LYS A 48 -0.90 -3.25 -3.48
C LYS A 48 -1.37 -2.90 -2.06
N ARG A 49 -1.88 -1.67 -1.89
CA ARG A 49 -2.55 -1.26 -0.66
C ARG A 49 -3.89 -1.97 -0.52
N TYR A 50 -4.37 -2.10 0.72
CA TYR A 50 -5.70 -2.63 0.96
C TYR A 50 -6.77 -1.62 0.49
N GLY A 51 -7.64 -2.04 -0.41
CA GLY A 51 -8.76 -1.26 -0.92
C GLY A 51 -9.89 -1.06 0.11
N ALA A 52 -10.81 -0.16 -0.20
CA ALA A 52 -11.98 0.13 0.62
C ALA A 52 -12.78 -1.15 0.97
N GLY A 53 -13.08 -1.32 2.25
CA GLY A 53 -13.84 -2.46 2.78
C GLY A 53 -13.09 -3.78 2.81
N GLN A 54 -11.87 -3.87 2.26
CA GLN A 54 -11.05 -5.08 2.34
C GLN A 54 -10.59 -5.33 3.77
N ARG A 55 -10.41 -6.61 4.10
CA ARG A 55 -9.76 -7.01 5.34
C ARG A 55 -8.30 -6.58 5.28
N CYS A 56 -7.83 -5.89 6.32
CA CYS A 56 -6.49 -5.34 6.39
C CYS A 56 -5.73 -5.93 7.58
N SER A 57 -4.42 -5.69 7.61
CA SER A 57 -3.60 -5.95 8.80
C SER A 57 -3.24 -4.64 9.48
N ALA A 58 -3.47 -4.55 10.80
CA ALA A 58 -3.11 -3.38 11.60
C ALA A 58 -1.60 -3.34 11.97
N THR A 59 -0.76 -4.09 11.25
CA THR A 59 0.67 -4.25 11.51
C THR A 59 1.54 -3.42 10.57
N ALA A 60 0.95 -2.55 9.76
CA ALA A 60 1.70 -1.69 8.86
C ALA A 60 2.53 -0.67 9.67
N VAL A 61 3.85 -0.68 9.50
CA VAL A 61 4.75 0.26 10.18
C VAL A 61 5.50 1.07 9.13
N TYR A 62 5.29 2.38 9.10
CA TYR A 62 6.00 3.27 8.19
C TYR A 62 7.38 3.65 8.75
N LYS A 63 8.42 3.61 7.91
CA LYS A 63 9.80 3.98 8.24
C LYS A 63 10.21 5.21 7.45
N GLU A 64 10.07 6.39 8.07
CA GLU A 64 10.39 7.68 7.46
C GLU A 64 11.83 7.76 6.94
N GLU A 65 12.79 7.21 7.69
CA GLU A 65 14.22 7.23 7.31
C GLU A 65 14.53 6.51 5.98
N LYS A 66 13.66 5.59 5.56
CA LYS A 66 13.81 4.76 4.37
C LYS A 66 12.67 4.95 3.37
N ASP A 67 11.67 5.77 3.68
CA ASP A 67 10.45 5.98 2.88
C ASP A 67 9.75 4.68 2.46
N LEU A 68 9.63 3.71 3.38
CA LEU A 68 9.02 2.40 3.12
C LEU A 68 8.16 1.87 4.27
N TYR A 69 7.30 0.90 3.97
CA TYR A 69 6.48 0.20 4.95
C TYR A 69 7.11 -1.13 5.32
N TYR A 70 7.02 -1.50 6.60
CA TYR A 70 7.37 -2.81 7.13
C TYR A 70 6.13 -3.67 7.35
N LEU A 71 6.34 -4.99 7.18
CA LEU A 71 5.37 -6.08 7.42
C LEU A 71 4.21 -6.14 6.43
N THR A 72 3.44 -5.06 6.29
CA THR A 72 2.26 -5.00 5.40
C THR A 72 2.05 -3.60 4.87
N CYS A 73 1.49 -3.47 3.66
CA CYS A 73 0.99 -2.18 3.19
C CYS A 73 -0.21 -1.68 4.01
N PRO A 74 -0.40 -0.35 4.12
CA PRO A 74 -1.59 0.21 4.73
C PRO A 74 -2.79 0.13 3.76
N CYS A 75 -3.92 0.68 4.19
CA CYS A 75 -5.04 0.94 3.29
C CYS A 75 -4.68 2.00 2.23
N VAL A 76 -5.46 2.05 1.15
CA VAL A 76 -5.43 3.16 0.18
C VAL A 76 -5.64 4.51 0.89
N PRO A 77 -5.13 5.62 0.32
CA PRO A 77 -5.28 6.95 0.92
C PRO A 77 -6.72 7.24 1.37
N MET A 78 -6.86 7.96 2.48
CA MET A 78 -8.15 8.29 3.14
C MET A 78 -8.87 7.16 3.88
N TYR A 79 -8.34 5.93 3.85
CA TYR A 79 -8.90 4.81 4.60
C TYR A 79 -7.95 4.40 5.73
N GLU A 80 -8.53 4.00 6.85
CA GLU A 80 -7.79 3.46 7.99
C GLU A 80 -8.19 2.01 8.24
N CYS A 81 -7.23 1.21 8.70
CA CYS A 81 -7.48 -0.17 9.06
C CYS A 81 -8.14 -0.23 10.44
N LEU A 82 -9.48 -0.25 10.48
CA LEU A 82 -10.24 -0.21 11.73
C LEU A 82 -11.09 -1.47 11.90
N GLY A 83 -11.28 -1.91 13.14
CA GLY A 83 -12.10 -3.07 13.47
C GLY A 83 -12.72 -2.95 14.86
N LYS A 84 -13.62 -3.88 15.20
CA LYS A 84 -14.18 -3.92 16.55
C LYS A 84 -13.12 -4.47 17.51
N GLY A 85 -12.78 -3.68 18.54
CA GLY A 85 -11.96 -4.17 19.64
C GLY A 85 -12.72 -5.25 20.43
N SER A 86 -12.03 -6.33 20.77
CA SER A 86 -12.52 -7.34 21.70
C SER A 86 -11.38 -7.78 22.60
N LEU A 87 -11.69 -8.21 23.82
CA LEU A 87 -10.68 -8.79 24.70
C LEU A 87 -10.36 -10.22 24.22
N ASP A 88 -9.07 -10.55 24.19
CA ASP A 88 -8.62 -11.94 24.12
C ASP A 88 -8.76 -12.62 25.49
N GLU A 89 -8.42 -13.91 25.54
CA GLU A 89 -8.45 -14.73 26.76
C GLU A 89 -7.49 -14.25 27.87
N ASN A 90 -6.53 -13.40 27.54
CA ASN A 90 -5.55 -12.82 28.45
C ASN A 90 -5.89 -11.38 28.85
N GLY A 91 -7.03 -10.85 28.40
CA GLY A 91 -7.47 -9.48 28.68
C GLY A 91 -6.84 -8.40 27.80
N ASN A 92 -6.14 -8.77 26.72
CA ASN A 92 -5.61 -7.80 25.76
C ASN A 92 -6.69 -7.39 24.75
N THR A 93 -6.74 -6.11 24.41
CA THR A 93 -7.59 -5.62 23.32
C THR A 93 -7.02 -6.05 21.97
N VAL A 94 -7.72 -6.96 21.30
CA VAL A 94 -7.42 -7.38 19.93
C VAL A 94 -8.47 -6.83 18.95
N MET A 95 -8.01 -6.39 17.78
CA MET A 95 -8.89 -5.88 16.74
C MET A 95 -9.45 -7.04 15.92
N LYS A 96 -10.75 -7.31 16.03
CA LYS A 96 -11.41 -8.39 15.27
C LYS A 96 -11.90 -7.91 13.92
N ASN A 97 -11.55 -8.69 12.90
CA ASN A 97 -11.93 -8.48 11.50
C ASN A 97 -11.73 -7.03 11.02
N PRO A 98 -10.53 -6.46 11.20
CA PRO A 98 -10.28 -5.09 10.79
C PRO A 98 -10.41 -4.95 9.28
N LYS A 99 -10.97 -3.83 8.85
CA LYS A 99 -11.23 -3.48 7.45
C LYS A 99 -10.79 -2.05 7.18
N CYS A 100 -10.45 -1.77 5.93
CA CYS A 100 -10.22 -0.41 5.47
C CYS A 100 -11.55 0.35 5.42
N ILE A 101 -11.75 1.26 6.35
CA ILE A 101 -12.94 2.12 6.40
C ILE A 101 -12.50 3.57 6.50
N MET A 102 -13.31 4.47 5.95
CA MET A 102 -13.06 5.89 6.09
C MET A 102 -13.30 6.28 7.56
N PRO A 103 -12.33 6.90 8.25
CA PRO A 103 -12.56 7.38 9.60
C PRO A 103 -13.64 8.47 9.57
N THR A 104 -14.75 8.24 10.27
CA THR A 104 -15.73 9.29 10.52
C THR A 104 -15.14 10.27 11.53
N LEU A 105 -14.97 11.53 11.11
CA LEU A 105 -14.65 12.67 11.98
C LEU A 105 -15.72 12.90 13.05
#